data_AF-A0A0E3PKC8-F1
#
_entry.id   AF-A0A0E3PKC8-F1
#
_cell.length_a   1.000
_cell.length_b   1.000
_cell.length_c   1.000
_cell.angle_alpha   90.00
_cell.angle_beta   90.00
_cell.angle_gamma   90.00
#
_symmetry.space_group_name_H-M   'P 1'
#
loop_
_entity.id
_entity.type
_entity.pdbx_description
1 polymer ?
#
loop_
_entity_poly.entity_id
_entity_poly.type
_entity_poly.pdbx_seq_one_letter_code
_entity_poly.pdbx_strand_id
1 'polypeptide(L)'
;MRLNNIIKFNLETRTKELRDQGKTLDEISEILSVESKLKITKSTVFRYFEAKDREAVQVIEKQDKLKARVVEAEISTIEKRIDIIDKFLDIAKDAKDHKDYRSAVQALKGATEAQDSLDARIGKLKGKESGTNVNIFNIQEAMNGAREQLSSRISGIAAKFEEVRDPEQPN
;
A
#
# COMPACT_ATOMS: atom_id res chain seq x y z
N MET A 1 33.30 -16.76 -10.62
CA MET A 1 32.47 -16.58 -11.83
C MET A 1 33.17 -15.54 -12.72
N ARG A 2 33.51 -15.84 -13.98
CA ARG A 2 34.19 -14.85 -14.86
C ARG A 2 33.21 -13.73 -15.22
N LEU A 3 33.62 -12.47 -15.02
CA LEU A 3 32.85 -11.28 -15.41
C LEU A 3 32.63 -11.30 -16.93
N ASN A 4 31.40 -11.02 -17.37
CA ASN A 4 31.06 -10.96 -18.80
C ASN A 4 31.88 -9.86 -19.48
N ASN A 5 32.47 -10.16 -20.65
CA ASN A 5 33.32 -9.22 -21.39
C ASN A 5 32.57 -7.93 -21.77
N ILE A 6 31.26 -7.98 -22.00
CA ILE A 6 30.45 -6.79 -22.30
C ILE A 6 30.49 -5.79 -21.14
N ILE A 7 30.37 -6.28 -19.90
CA ILE A 7 30.44 -5.45 -18.69
C ILE A 7 31.89 -5.03 -18.44
N LYS A 8 32.84 -5.98 -18.56
CA LYS A 8 34.27 -5.73 -18.31
C LYS A 8 34.83 -4.60 -19.18
N PHE A 9 34.34 -4.48 -20.40
CA PHE A 9 34.81 -3.50 -21.38
C PHE A 9 33.83 -2.35 -21.61
N ASN A 10 32.86 -2.15 -20.70
CA ASN A 10 31.88 -1.05 -20.74
C ASN A 10 31.11 -0.95 -22.08
N LEU A 11 30.80 -2.09 -22.71
CA LEU A 11 30.06 -2.16 -23.97
C LEU A 11 28.54 -2.20 -23.77
N GLU A 12 28.07 -2.04 -22.53
CA GLU A 12 26.68 -2.25 -22.13
C GLU A 12 25.69 -1.33 -22.86
N THR A 13 26.01 -0.05 -22.96
CA THR A 13 25.17 0.96 -23.66
C THR A 13 25.00 0.58 -25.13
N ARG A 14 26.12 0.33 -25.81
CA ARG A 14 26.12 -0.05 -27.23
C ARG A 14 25.40 -1.37 -27.48
N THR A 15 25.60 -2.34 -26.58
CA THR A 15 24.92 -3.65 -26.65
C THR A 15 23.40 -3.50 -26.56
N LYS A 16 22.89 -2.56 -25.74
CA LYS A 16 21.46 -2.27 -25.64
C LYS A 16 20.94 -1.57 -26.90
N GLU A 17 21.63 -0.54 -27.38
CA GLU A 17 21.25 0.18 -28.61
C GLU A 17 21.07 -0.76 -29.80
N LEU A 18 21.98 -1.72 -29.98
CA LEU A 18 21.90 -2.68 -31.08
C LEU A 18 20.71 -3.63 -30.91
N ARG A 19 20.37 -4.04 -29.68
CA ARG A 19 19.16 -4.84 -29.41
C ARG A 19 17.89 -4.04 -29.68
N ASP A 20 17.86 -2.76 -29.32
CA ASP A 20 16.73 -1.86 -29.56
C ASP A 20 16.52 -1.57 -31.06
N GLN A 21 17.60 -1.62 -31.85
CA GLN A 21 17.57 -1.57 -33.31
C GLN A 21 17.13 -2.90 -33.96
N GLY A 22 16.77 -3.92 -33.17
CA GLY A 22 16.30 -5.21 -33.65
C GLY A 22 17.40 -6.14 -34.17
N LYS A 23 18.67 -5.88 -33.84
CA LYS A 23 19.78 -6.75 -34.25
C LYS A 23 19.76 -8.10 -33.53
N THR A 24 20.13 -9.14 -34.27
CA THR A 24 20.26 -10.50 -33.73
C THR A 24 21.51 -10.62 -32.85
N LEU A 25 21.54 -11.64 -31.97
CA LEU A 25 22.69 -11.87 -31.08
C LEU A 25 24.01 -12.10 -31.84
N ASP A 26 23.93 -12.68 -33.03
CA ASP A 26 25.08 -12.91 -33.91
C ASP A 26 25.60 -11.58 -34.45
N GLU A 27 24.73 -10.76 -35.04
CA GLU A 27 25.08 -9.41 -35.53
C GLU A 27 25.64 -8.53 -34.41
N ILE A 28 25.01 -8.55 -33.23
CA ILE A 28 25.49 -7.79 -32.06
C ILE A 28 26.91 -8.23 -31.69
N SER A 29 27.18 -9.54 -31.67
CA SER A 29 28.50 -10.06 -31.32
C SER A 29 29.58 -9.65 -32.32
N GLU A 30 29.23 -9.61 -33.60
CA GLU A 30 30.13 -9.24 -34.69
C GLU A 30 30.42 -7.73 -34.67
N ILE A 31 29.37 -6.91 -34.58
CA ILE A 31 29.49 -5.45 -34.49
C ILE A 31 30.33 -5.05 -33.28
N LEU A 32 30.01 -5.59 -32.09
CA LEU A 32 30.77 -5.29 -30.88
C LEU A 32 32.21 -5.77 -31.00
N SER A 33 32.47 -6.92 -31.64
CA SER A 33 33.83 -7.41 -31.82
C SER A 33 34.67 -6.52 -32.73
N VAL A 34 34.06 -6.00 -33.80
CA VAL A 34 34.70 -5.09 -34.75
C VAL A 34 34.96 -3.73 -34.11
N GLU A 35 33.93 -3.13 -33.49
CA GLU A 35 34.01 -1.80 -32.88
C GLU A 35 35.02 -1.76 -31.72
N SER A 36 35.01 -2.79 -30.87
CA SER A 36 35.87 -2.85 -29.68
C SER A 36 37.24 -3.48 -29.93
N LYS A 37 37.46 -4.09 -31.10
CA LYS A 37 38.65 -4.93 -31.42
C LYS A 37 38.87 -6.07 -30.42
N LEU A 38 37.80 -6.53 -29.78
CA LEU A 38 37.84 -7.61 -28.78
C LEU A 38 36.99 -8.79 -29.27
N LYS A 39 37.35 -10.02 -28.87
CA LYS A 39 36.54 -11.19 -29.21
C LYS A 39 35.28 -11.24 -28.34
N ILE A 40 34.15 -10.75 -28.87
CA ILE A 40 32.82 -10.88 -28.29
C ILE A 40 32.07 -11.98 -29.04
N THR A 41 31.66 -13.03 -28.33
CA THR A 41 30.95 -14.16 -28.96
C THR A 41 29.45 -14.02 -28.77
N LYS A 42 28.65 -14.65 -29.64
CA LYS A 42 27.19 -14.79 -29.44
C LYS A 42 26.84 -15.27 -28.02
N SER A 43 27.58 -16.26 -27.50
CA SER A 43 27.37 -16.78 -26.15
C SER A 43 27.59 -15.71 -25.07
N THR A 44 28.57 -14.82 -25.26
CA THR A 44 28.81 -13.67 -24.38
C THR A 44 27.63 -12.71 -24.37
N VAL A 45 27.08 -12.39 -25.55
CA VAL A 45 25.91 -11.51 -25.71
C VAL A 45 24.66 -12.16 -25.09
N PHE A 46 24.43 -13.44 -25.36
CA PHE A 46 23.32 -14.21 -24.78
C PHE A 46 23.38 -14.19 -23.25
N ARG A 47 24.52 -14.54 -22.66
CA ARG A 47 24.69 -14.55 -21.20
C ARG A 47 24.52 -13.17 -20.57
N TYR A 48 24.87 -12.10 -21.28
CA TYR A 48 24.66 -10.73 -20.80
C TYR A 48 23.17 -10.42 -20.69
N PHE A 49 22.40 -10.67 -21.76
CA PHE A 49 20.96 -10.42 -21.75
C PHE A 49 20.21 -11.34 -20.80
N GLU A 50 20.57 -12.62 -20.73
CA GLU A 50 19.98 -13.55 -19.77
C GLU A 50 20.19 -13.08 -18.31
N ALA A 51 21.39 -12.60 -17.98
CA ALA A 51 21.66 -12.05 -16.65
C ALA A 51 20.83 -10.78 -16.38
N LYS A 52 20.68 -9.90 -17.38
CA LYS A 52 19.89 -8.67 -17.25
C LYS A 52 18.39 -8.93 -17.13
N ASP A 53 17.86 -9.91 -17.87
CA ASP A 53 16.46 -10.31 -17.78
C ASP A 53 16.17 -10.92 -16.40
N ARG A 54 17.08 -11.74 -15.87
CA ARG A 54 16.98 -12.25 -14.48
C ARG A 54 17.05 -11.13 -13.44
N GLU A 55 17.96 -10.16 -13.60
CA GLU A 55 18.04 -8.99 -12.73
C GLU A 55 16.74 -8.18 -12.77
N ALA A 56 16.16 -7.97 -13.96
CA ALA A 56 14.89 -7.25 -14.12
C ALA A 56 13.73 -7.96 -13.41
N VAL A 57 13.61 -9.28 -13.58
CA VAL A 57 12.61 -10.09 -12.86
C VAL A 57 12.79 -9.96 -11.34
N GLN A 58 14.02 -10.07 -10.83
CA GLN A 58 14.29 -9.91 -9.40
C GLN A 58 13.95 -8.51 -8.87
N VAL A 59 14.17 -7.46 -9.68
CA VAL A 59 13.78 -6.09 -9.31
C VAL A 59 12.26 -5.96 -9.23
N ILE A 60 11.54 -6.50 -10.22
CA ILE A 60 10.07 -6.51 -10.23
C ILE A 60 9.54 -7.27 -9.00
N GLU A 61 10.05 -8.48 -8.74
CA GLU A 61 9.66 -9.28 -7.56
C GLU A 61 9.93 -8.54 -6.24
N LYS A 62 11.06 -7.84 -6.12
CA LYS A 62 11.38 -7.04 -4.94
C LYS A 62 10.44 -5.85 -4.79
N GLN A 63 10.11 -5.18 -5.89
CA GLN A 63 9.15 -4.07 -5.89
C GLN A 63 7.76 -4.55 -5.49
N ASP A 64 7.30 -5.69 -5.99
CA ASP A 64 5.98 -6.22 -5.66
C ASP A 64 5.90 -6.70 -4.21
N LYS A 65 6.97 -7.34 -3.69
CA LYS A 65 7.09 -7.63 -2.26
C LYS A 65 7.08 -6.37 -1.39
N LEU A 66 7.74 -5.30 -1.84
CA LEU A 66 7.74 -4.03 -1.12
C LEU A 66 6.35 -3.40 -1.10
N LYS A 67 5.65 -3.37 -2.24
CA LYS A 67 4.26 -2.90 -2.32
C LYS A 67 3.35 -3.69 -1.39
N ALA A 68 3.46 -5.02 -1.38
CA ALA A 68 2.66 -5.88 -0.49
C ALA A 68 2.92 -5.55 1.00
N ARG A 69 4.18 -5.39 1.40
CA ARG A 69 4.54 -5.00 2.78
C ARG A 69 4.03 -3.61 3.17
N VAL A 70 4.03 -2.67 2.24
CA VAL A 70 3.49 -1.32 2.47
C VAL A 70 1.98 -1.39 2.70
N VAL A 71 1.25 -2.13 1.86
CA VAL A 71 -0.19 -2.35 2.02
C VAL A 71 -0.51 -3.03 3.35
N GLU A 72 0.23 -4.08 3.72
CA GLU A 72 0.05 -4.78 4.99
C GLU A 72 0.31 -3.88 6.20
N ALA A 73 1.35 -3.05 6.16
CA ALA A 73 1.63 -2.07 7.21
C ALA A 73 0.55 -0.99 7.31
N GLU A 74 -0.02 -0.56 6.18
CA GLU A 74 -1.13 0.39 6.14
C GLU A 74 -2.41 -0.22 6.72
N ILE A 75 -2.75 -1.45 6.35
CA ILE A 75 -3.88 -2.21 6.91
C ILE A 75 -3.70 -2.37 8.43
N SER A 76 -2.54 -2.83 8.88
CA SER A 76 -2.26 -2.99 10.32
C SER A 76 -2.41 -1.67 11.09
N THR A 77 -2.06 -0.55 10.45
CA THR A 77 -2.23 0.76 11.09
C THR A 77 -3.69 1.18 11.17
N ILE A 78 -4.50 0.85 10.16
CA ILE A 78 -5.95 1.09 10.17
C ILE A 78 -6.61 0.25 11.27
N GLU A 79 -6.30 -1.05 11.35
CA GLU A 79 -6.83 -1.95 12.38
C GLU A 79 -6.53 -1.45 13.80
N LYS A 80 -5.29 -1.03 14.06
CA LYS A 80 -4.90 -0.45 15.36
C LYS A 80 -5.68 0.81 15.71
N ARG A 81 -6.06 1.62 14.71
CA ARG A 81 -6.83 2.85 14.93
C ARG A 81 -8.30 2.54 15.23
N ILE A 82 -8.87 1.53 14.58
CA ILE A 82 -10.20 1.02 14.89
C ILE A 82 -10.22 0.50 16.35
N ASP A 83 -9.23 -0.29 16.74
CA ASP A 83 -9.11 -0.79 18.12
C ASP A 83 -9.00 0.35 19.16
N ILE A 84 -8.26 1.43 18.85
CA ILE A 84 -8.20 2.62 19.73
C ILE A 84 -9.57 3.31 19.84
N ILE A 85 -10.30 3.44 18.73
CA ILE A 85 -11.64 4.03 18.72
C ILE A 85 -12.58 3.19 19.58
N ASP A 86 -12.58 1.87 19.39
CA ASP A 86 -13.42 0.95 20.17
C ASP A 86 -13.13 1.07 21.68
N LYS A 87 -11.85 1.13 22.07
CA LYS A 87 -11.45 1.34 23.47
C LYS A 87 -11.96 2.67 24.05
N PHE A 88 -11.89 3.75 23.28
CA PHE A 88 -12.42 5.04 23.74
C PHE A 88 -13.95 5.00 23.88
N LEU A 89 -14.65 4.30 22.99
CA LEU A 89 -16.10 4.12 23.08
C LEU A 89 -16.49 3.28 24.30
N ASP A 90 -15.73 2.23 24.61
CA ASP A 90 -15.94 1.42 25.82
C ASP A 90 -15.71 2.23 27.10
N ILE A 91 -14.64 3.02 27.16
CA ILE A 91 -14.38 3.94 28.29
C ILE A 91 -15.50 4.97 28.42
N ALA A 92 -15.99 5.52 27.30
CA ALA A 92 -17.08 6.49 27.33
C ALA A 92 -18.38 5.89 27.87
N LYS A 93 -18.65 4.63 27.50
CA LYS A 93 -19.81 3.87 27.99
C LYS A 93 -19.70 3.58 29.48
N ASP A 94 -18.56 3.08 29.94
CA ASP A 94 -18.33 2.77 31.34
C ASP A 94 -18.39 4.02 32.23
N ALA A 95 -17.77 5.13 31.80
CA ALA A 95 -17.84 6.41 32.50
C ALA A 95 -19.28 6.95 32.59
N LYS A 96 -20.08 6.78 31.53
CA LYS A 96 -21.51 7.14 31.54
C LYS A 96 -22.30 6.30 32.54
N ASP A 97 -22.07 4.99 32.57
CA ASP A 97 -22.78 4.07 33.49
C ASP A 97 -22.49 4.42 34.96
N HIS A 98 -21.29 4.92 35.24
CA HIS A 98 -20.87 5.43 36.56
C HIS A 98 -21.22 6.91 36.82
N LYS A 99 -21.97 7.56 35.92
CA LYS A 99 -22.34 8.99 35.97
C LYS A 99 -21.15 9.97 35.98
N ASP A 100 -19.96 9.52 35.59
CA ASP A 100 -18.80 10.38 35.33
C ASP A 100 -18.85 10.92 33.89
N TYR A 101 -19.75 11.89 33.70
CA TYR A 101 -19.96 12.50 32.39
C TYR A 101 -18.74 13.26 31.87
N ARG A 102 -17.85 13.73 32.76
CA ARG A 102 -16.64 14.44 32.34
C ARG A 102 -15.68 13.49 31.64
N SER A 103 -15.45 12.32 32.24
CA SER A 103 -14.61 11.28 31.65
C SER A 103 -15.25 10.72 30.37
N ALA A 104 -16.58 10.56 30.33
CA ALA A 104 -17.30 10.13 29.14
C ALA A 104 -17.12 11.08 27.95
N VAL A 105 -17.27 12.40 28.17
CA VAL A 105 -17.06 13.41 27.12
C VAL A 105 -15.60 13.45 26.66
N GLN A 106 -14.65 13.30 27.58
CA GLN A 106 -13.22 13.28 27.23
C GLN A 106 -12.85 12.04 26.40
N ALA A 107 -13.41 10.88 26.73
CA ALA A 107 -13.21 9.66 25.96
C ALA A 107 -13.83 9.76 24.55
N LEU A 108 -15.04 10.32 24.42
CA LEU A 108 -15.66 10.59 23.12
C LEU A 108 -14.84 11.56 22.27
N LYS A 109 -14.27 12.60 22.87
CA LYS A 109 -13.36 13.51 22.17
C LYS A 109 -12.12 12.77 21.64
N GLY A 110 -11.53 11.89 22.45
CA GLY A 110 -10.42 11.03 22.03
C GLY A 110 -10.80 10.09 20.87
N ALA A 111 -12.03 9.54 20.89
CA ALA A 111 -12.55 8.74 19.78
C ALA A 111 -12.69 9.57 18.49
N THR A 112 -13.23 10.79 18.57
CA THR A 112 -13.35 11.69 17.41
C THR A 112 -11.98 12.05 16.83
N GLU A 113 -10.99 12.37 17.65
CA GLU A 113 -9.63 12.67 17.18
C GLU A 113 -8.96 11.46 16.50
N ALA A 114 -9.18 10.26 17.04
CA ALA A 114 -8.72 9.02 16.43
C ALA A 114 -9.42 8.75 15.08
N GLN A 115 -10.71 9.07 14.98
CA GLN A 115 -11.51 8.98 13.76
C GLN A 115 -11.07 9.98 12.70
N ASP A 116 -10.87 11.25 13.04
CA ASP A 116 -10.35 12.27 12.12
C ASP A 116 -8.97 11.87 11.57
N SER A 117 -8.14 11.30 12.42
CA SER A 117 -6.82 10.82 12.05
C SER A 117 -6.88 9.56 11.16
N LEU A 118 -7.90 8.71 11.32
CA LEU A 118 -8.20 7.59 10.43
C LEU A 118 -8.70 8.09 9.06
N ASP A 119 -9.65 9.03 9.05
CA ASP A 119 -10.21 9.64 7.83
C ASP A 119 -9.15 10.40 7.03
N ALA A 120 -8.26 11.14 7.67
CA ALA A 120 -7.12 11.79 7.02
C ALA A 120 -6.18 10.79 6.34
N ARG A 121 -6.00 9.60 6.94
CA ARG A 121 -5.15 8.55 6.39
C ARG A 121 -5.83 7.84 5.22
N ILE A 122 -7.14 7.61 5.30
CA ILE A 122 -7.97 7.12 4.19
C ILE A 122 -7.98 8.12 3.03
N GLY A 123 -8.11 9.42 3.31
CA GLY A 123 -8.05 10.47 2.29
C GLY A 123 -6.72 10.47 1.53
N LYS A 124 -5.60 10.19 2.20
CA LYS A 124 -4.28 10.03 1.56
C LYS A 124 -4.19 8.78 0.68
N LEU A 125 -4.95 7.73 0.98
CA LEU A 125 -5.05 6.54 0.11
C LEU A 125 -5.86 6.85 -1.16
N LYS A 126 -6.96 7.61 -1.04
CA LYS A 126 -7.76 8.06 -2.19
C LYS A 126 -7.02 9.06 -3.10
N GLY A 127 -6.21 9.95 -2.53
CA GLY A 127 -5.43 10.93 -3.31
C GLY A 127 -4.25 10.33 -4.10
N LYS A 128 -3.95 9.03 -3.92
CA LYS A 128 -2.85 8.31 -4.59
C LYS A 128 -3.29 7.59 -5.89
N GLU A 129 -4.42 7.98 -6.48
CA GLU A 129 -4.90 7.40 -7.76
C GLU A 129 -3.99 7.70 -8.97
N SER A 130 -2.99 8.57 -8.84
CA SER A 130 -1.98 8.76 -9.89
C SER A 130 -0.82 7.76 -9.76
N GLY A 131 -1.03 6.51 -10.16
CA GLY A 131 0.06 5.70 -10.73
C GLY A 131 0.32 4.30 -10.15
N THR A 132 -0.53 3.72 -9.30
CA THR A 132 -0.35 2.30 -8.94
C THR A 132 -1.69 1.61 -8.75
N ASN A 133 -2.13 0.90 -9.80
CA ASN A 133 -3.27 -0.02 -9.77
C ASN A 133 -2.99 -1.17 -8.78
N VAL A 134 -3.16 -0.91 -7.48
CA VAL A 134 -3.45 -1.95 -6.50
C VAL A 134 -4.97 -2.09 -6.50
N ASN A 135 -5.49 -3.31 -6.58
CA ASN A 135 -6.92 -3.60 -6.58
C ASN A 135 -7.60 -3.09 -5.29
N ILE A 136 -8.01 -1.82 -5.30
CA ILE A 136 -8.67 -1.10 -4.19
C ILE A 136 -10.14 -1.54 -4.01
N PHE A 137 -10.72 -2.26 -4.97
CA PHE A 137 -12.12 -2.69 -4.94
C PHE A 137 -12.47 -3.58 -3.72
N ASN A 138 -11.59 -4.50 -3.31
CA ASN A 138 -11.86 -5.36 -2.14
C ASN A 138 -11.73 -4.62 -0.80
N ILE A 139 -10.93 -3.55 -0.75
CA ILE A 139 -10.78 -2.73 0.46
C ILE A 139 -12.02 -1.82 0.61
N GLN A 140 -12.59 -1.34 -0.50
CA GLN A 140 -13.81 -0.52 -0.49
C GLN A 140 -15.04 -1.25 0.06
N GLU A 141 -15.27 -2.52 -0.31
CA GLU A 141 -16.40 -3.28 0.23
C GLU A 141 -16.26 -3.57 1.72
N ALA A 142 -15.07 -3.98 2.18
CA ALA A 142 -14.79 -4.18 3.60
C ALA A 142 -14.91 -2.88 4.41
N MET A 143 -14.49 -1.75 3.83
CA MET A 143 -14.58 -0.43 4.46
C MET A 143 -16.00 0.13 4.50
N ASN A 144 -16.81 -0.09 3.46
CA ASN A 144 -18.22 0.31 3.46
C ASN A 144 -18.99 -0.48 4.51
N GLY A 145 -18.71 -1.79 4.64
CA GLY A 145 -19.26 -2.62 5.72
C GLY A 145 -18.86 -2.11 7.11
N ALA A 146 -17.58 -1.78 7.33
CA ALA A 146 -17.11 -1.24 8.61
C ALA A 146 -17.72 0.13 8.94
N ARG A 147 -17.90 1.00 7.93
CA ARG A 147 -18.50 2.34 8.08
C ARG A 147 -20.00 2.26 8.36
N GLU A 148 -20.73 1.36 7.70
CA GLU A 148 -22.15 1.10 7.97
C GLU A 148 -22.35 0.50 9.37
N GLN A 149 -21.47 -0.40 9.81
CA GLN A 149 -21.48 -0.94 11.16
C GLN A 149 -21.17 0.11 12.23
N LEU A 150 -20.23 1.02 11.98
CA LEU A 150 -19.94 2.13 12.89
C LEU A 150 -21.10 3.13 12.95
N SER A 151 -21.64 3.52 11.79
CA SER A 151 -22.78 4.44 11.70
C SER A 151 -24.01 3.89 12.41
N SER A 152 -24.33 2.60 12.21
CA SER A 152 -25.45 1.94 12.90
C SER A 152 -25.23 1.82 14.41
N ARG A 153 -24.00 1.61 14.89
CA ARG A 153 -23.67 1.63 16.32
C ARG A 153 -23.81 3.02 16.94
N ILE A 154 -23.32 4.06 16.26
CA ILE A 154 -23.44 5.45 16.73
C ILE A 154 -24.90 5.88 16.73
N SER A 155 -25.67 5.58 15.67
CA SER A 155 -27.11 5.85 15.60
C SER A 155 -27.91 5.06 16.64
N GLY A 156 -27.57 3.79 16.90
CA GLY A 156 -28.21 2.99 17.94
C GLY A 156 -27.90 3.48 19.36
N ILE A 157 -26.69 4.02 19.56
CA ILE A 157 -26.32 4.72 20.79
C ILE A 157 -27.13 6.02 20.90
N ALA A 158 -27.22 6.84 19.83
CA ALA A 158 -27.99 8.08 19.76
C ALA A 158 -29.50 7.90 19.97
N ALA A 159 -30.14 6.89 19.36
CA ALA A 159 -31.56 6.62 19.51
C ALA A 159 -31.93 6.21 20.96
N LYS A 160 -31.05 5.47 21.64
CA LYS A 160 -31.19 5.15 23.07
C LYS A 160 -31.01 6.36 24.00
N PHE A 161 -30.55 7.52 23.49
CA PHE A 161 -30.53 8.77 24.25
C PHE A 161 -31.86 9.55 24.15
N GLU A 162 -32.68 9.35 23.11
CA GLU A 162 -33.97 10.04 22.95
C GLU A 162 -35.12 9.36 23.72
N GLU A 163 -35.16 8.02 23.78
CA GLU A 163 -36.19 7.27 24.54
C GLU A 163 -36.22 7.55 26.05
N VAL A 164 -35.16 8.13 26.63
CA VAL A 164 -35.08 8.44 28.07
C VAL A 164 -35.65 9.83 28.40
N ARG A 165 -36.12 10.61 27.40
CA ARG A 165 -36.58 12.00 27.59
C ARG A 165 -38.09 12.23 27.51
N ASP A 166 -38.92 11.22 27.21
CA ASP A 166 -40.38 11.36 27.29
C ASP A 166 -40.96 10.54 28.45
N PRO A 167 -41.19 11.14 29.64
CA PRO A 167 -42.33 10.80 30.43
C PRO A 167 -43.50 11.68 30.02
N GLU A 168 -44.56 11.03 29.56
CA GLU A 168 -45.92 11.55 29.45
C GLU A 168 -46.25 12.50 30.62
N GLN A 169 -46.82 13.66 30.32
CA GLN A 169 -47.70 14.35 31.27
C GLN A 169 -49.13 14.35 30.71
N PRO A 170 -50.05 13.53 31.24
CA PRO A 170 -51.47 13.78 31.15
C PRO A 170 -51.94 14.63 32.35
N ASN A 171 -52.75 15.64 32.03
CA ASN A 171 -53.50 16.59 32.87
C ASN A 171 -52.74 17.66 33.64
#